data_AF-A0A0K0J4U9-F1
#
_entry.id   AF-A0A0K0J4U9-F1
#
_cell.length_a   1.000
_cell.length_b   1.000
_cell.length_c   1.000
_cell.angle_alpha   90.00
_cell.angle_beta   90.00
_cell.angle_gamma   90.00
#
_symmetry.space_group_name_H-M   'P 1'
#
loop_
_entity.id
_entity.type
_entity.pdbx_description
1 polymer ?
#
loop_
_entity_poly.entity_id
_entity_poly.type
_entity_poly.pdbx_seq_one_letter_code
_entity_poly.pdbx_strand_id
1 'polypeptide(L)'
;MVVARNLWRLLMRSRNCDHVAVRRSFYSAWIKCAGTVAETQQTDGGNNIDVERLFTRSDIQSLLKSLTGLNLREKLFKNRQITKPQRAHYALMTDEAYEKTVKSMEEIGTNFLQFVPVLEPRCSTPIILANDPEIKGFDNSKYVFTDLSFGLGVQVRSVVVRETDGTLRSATPEERDRMTRVYKGHPYRPIYEPPLFKDPYLQMALDRNDHEYVLDWACHYYLPNDPVFIKLCHVIFDRTINENKFANLHSTRHFGPFVFYIVLNNKIEDAANLVRLIKAIFPDEIWNCQMKDADDLKVLQQYAEENMDCKIILRDLIRISENKQEEISTDKDDASREIKSEKELTPTINKESFASPEGPLGEMAKTYDVRVVRGSFEAVEQMQKLSEKSSKGKKRKDKKK
;
A
#
# COMPACT_ATOMS: atom_id res chain seq x y z
N MET A 1 28.63 -0.39 54.41
CA MET A 1 28.01 -1.74 54.40
C MET A 1 27.12 -1.82 55.64
N VAL A 2 25.79 -1.86 55.63
CA VAL A 2 24.94 -2.91 55.03
C VAL A 2 23.50 -2.42 54.72
N VAL A 3 23.09 -1.19 55.05
CA VAL A 3 21.65 -0.85 54.96
C VAL A 3 21.15 -0.61 53.52
N ALA A 4 21.93 0.04 52.66
CA ALA A 4 21.48 0.35 51.28
C ALA A 4 21.51 -0.84 50.30
N ARG A 5 22.23 -1.94 50.61
CA ARG A 5 22.28 -3.14 49.75
C ARG A 5 21.13 -4.12 50.00
N ASN A 6 20.40 -3.98 51.10
CA ASN A 6 19.36 -4.94 51.49
C ASN A 6 17.96 -4.55 51.02
N LEU A 7 17.70 -3.29 50.67
CA LEU A 7 16.41 -2.90 50.07
C LEU A 7 16.21 -3.54 48.68
N TRP A 8 17.28 -3.62 47.90
CA TRP A 8 17.23 -4.17 46.54
C TRP A 8 17.05 -5.70 46.51
N ARG A 9 17.45 -6.41 47.57
CA ARG A 9 17.20 -7.86 47.70
C ARG A 9 15.81 -8.19 48.25
N LEU A 10 15.18 -7.27 48.99
CA LEU A 10 13.83 -7.46 49.50
C LEU A 10 12.78 -7.37 48.39
N LEU A 11 13.00 -6.45 47.43
CA LEU A 11 12.10 -6.24 46.29
C LEU A 11 12.02 -7.45 45.34
N MET A 12 13.06 -8.30 45.31
CA MET A 12 13.09 -9.46 44.40
C MET A 12 12.62 -10.78 45.04
N ARG A 13 11.92 -10.75 46.19
CA ARG A 13 11.58 -12.00 46.90
C ARG A 13 10.18 -12.17 47.51
N SER A 14 9.22 -11.31 47.19
CA SER A 14 7.79 -11.62 47.40
C SER A 14 7.22 -12.19 46.09
N ARG A 15 7.38 -13.48 45.78
CA ARG A 15 6.53 -14.62 46.17
C ARG A 15 5.02 -14.40 45.99
N ASN A 16 4.49 -15.27 45.13
CA ASN A 16 3.12 -15.80 45.08
C ASN A 16 2.07 -14.78 44.61
N CYS A 17 1.04 -15.14 43.86
CA CYS A 17 0.61 -16.34 43.16
C CYS A 17 -0.58 -15.86 42.32
N ASP A 18 -0.85 -16.57 41.24
CA ASP A 18 -2.18 -16.76 40.68
C ASP A 18 -2.95 -15.50 40.25
N HIS A 19 -2.72 -15.11 39.00
CA HIS A 19 -3.77 -15.18 37.98
C HIS A 19 -3.09 -14.96 36.63
N VAL A 20 -3.23 -15.93 35.71
CA VAL A 20 -2.93 -15.75 34.29
C VAL A 20 -3.96 -14.77 33.73
N ALA A 21 -3.83 -13.49 34.10
CA ALA A 21 -4.39 -12.42 33.32
C ALA A 21 -3.42 -12.24 32.16
N VAL A 22 -3.79 -12.76 30.99
CA VAL A 22 -3.18 -12.35 29.73
C VAL A 22 -3.25 -10.82 29.71
N ARG A 23 -2.15 -10.16 30.08
CA ARG A 23 -1.98 -8.72 29.96
C ARG A 23 -2.05 -8.42 28.48
N ARG A 24 -3.27 -8.20 27.96
CA ARG A 24 -3.46 -7.44 26.74
C ARG A 24 -2.87 -6.08 27.07
N SER A 25 -1.73 -5.75 26.46
CA SER A 25 -1.36 -4.35 26.31
C SER A 25 -2.59 -3.67 25.70
N PHE A 26 -3.28 -2.84 26.48
CA PHE A 26 -4.50 -2.15 26.04
C PHE A 26 -4.24 -1.07 24.99
N TYR A 27 -2.97 -0.90 24.59
CA TYR A 27 -2.58 -0.09 23.45
C TYR A 27 -2.38 -0.99 22.25
N SER A 28 -3.02 -0.62 21.13
CA SER A 28 -2.80 -1.25 19.83
C SER A 28 -1.30 -1.30 19.51
N ALA A 29 -0.86 -2.35 18.82
CA ALA A 29 0.57 -2.49 18.49
C ALA A 29 1.10 -1.37 17.59
N TRP A 30 0.21 -0.65 16.90
CA TRP A 30 0.53 0.44 15.98
C TRP A 30 0.81 1.78 16.69
N ILE A 31 0.34 1.94 17.94
CA ILE A 31 0.60 3.12 18.76
C ILE A 31 1.86 2.87 19.59
N LYS A 32 2.86 3.73 19.40
CA LYS A 32 4.05 3.77 20.23
C LYS A 32 3.75 4.55 21.49
N CYS A 33 3.74 3.88 22.64
CA CYS A 33 3.77 4.57 23.92
C CYS A 33 5.12 5.32 24.05
N ALA A 34 5.17 6.57 23.58
CA ALA A 34 6.27 7.48 23.83
C ALA A 34 6.15 8.00 25.28
N GLY A 35 6.54 7.20 26.26
CA GLY A 35 6.50 7.63 27.65
C GLY A 35 7.01 6.58 28.61
N THR A 36 8.05 6.94 29.34
CA THR A 36 8.43 6.36 30.63
C THR A 36 7.26 6.50 31.62
N VAL A 37 6.23 5.67 31.50
CA VAL A 37 5.20 5.55 32.54
C VAL A 37 5.74 4.53 33.55
N ALA A 38 6.61 5.04 34.41
CA ALA A 38 6.72 4.54 35.76
C ALA A 38 5.29 4.49 36.35
N GLU A 39 4.87 3.31 36.79
CA GLU A 39 3.82 3.07 37.78
C GLU A 39 2.81 4.21 37.96
N THR A 40 1.99 4.47 36.95
CA THR A 40 0.76 5.24 37.15
C THR A 40 -0.38 4.23 37.17
N GLN A 41 -0.90 4.08 38.38
CA GLN A 41 -2.08 3.32 38.74
C GLN A 41 -3.23 3.65 37.78
N GLN A 42 -3.93 2.60 37.35
CA GLN A 42 -5.35 2.59 36.99
C GLN A 42 -5.94 3.96 36.57
N THR A 43 -5.89 4.27 35.28
CA THR A 43 -6.97 5.08 34.67
C THR A 43 -7.99 4.12 34.10
N ASP A 44 -8.92 3.73 34.96
CA ASP A 44 -10.16 3.05 34.59
C ASP A 44 -10.89 3.90 33.53
N GLY A 45 -11.00 3.37 32.30
CA GLY A 45 -11.72 4.02 31.20
C GLY A 45 -10.88 4.52 30.01
N GLY A 46 -9.61 4.12 29.89
CA GLY A 46 -8.78 4.46 28.72
C GLY A 46 -9.46 4.05 27.40
N ASN A 47 -9.81 5.03 26.55
CA ASN A 47 -10.43 4.84 25.25
C ASN A 47 -9.64 3.80 24.44
N ASN A 48 -10.15 2.57 24.39
CA ASN A 48 -9.56 1.51 23.57
C ASN A 48 -9.78 1.88 22.11
N ILE A 49 -8.76 2.49 21.49
CA ILE A 49 -8.79 2.89 20.09
C ILE A 49 -8.71 1.61 19.24
N ASP A 50 -9.85 1.18 18.70
CA ASP A 50 -9.92 0.10 17.71
C ASP A 50 -9.33 0.59 16.38
N VAL A 51 -8.03 0.34 16.20
CA VAL A 51 -7.26 0.80 15.04
C VAL A 51 -7.76 0.17 13.74
N GLU A 52 -8.21 -1.09 13.77
CA GLU A 52 -8.73 -1.77 12.57
C GLU A 52 -10.03 -1.12 12.09
N ARG A 53 -10.93 -0.83 13.04
CA ARG A 53 -12.20 -0.16 12.74
C ARG A 53 -12.00 1.28 12.30
N LEU A 54 -11.05 2.00 12.86
CA LEU A 54 -10.70 3.35 12.40
C LEU A 54 -10.16 3.32 10.97
N PHE A 55 -9.23 2.41 10.68
CA PHE A 55 -8.66 2.32 9.34
C PHE A 55 -9.71 1.98 8.28
N THR A 56 -10.70 1.14 8.60
CA THR A 56 -11.75 0.71 7.66
C THR A 56 -12.87 1.75 7.42
N ARG A 57 -12.93 2.82 8.22
CA ARG A 57 -13.96 3.86 8.12
C ARG A 57 -13.87 4.59 6.76
N SER A 58 -15.02 4.84 6.12
CA SER A 58 -15.07 5.35 4.74
C SER A 58 -14.54 6.77 4.57
N ASP A 59 -14.75 7.62 5.57
CA ASP A 59 -14.22 8.98 5.64
C ASP A 59 -12.69 8.99 5.71
N ILE A 60 -12.10 8.18 6.60
CA ILE A 60 -10.64 8.00 6.73
C ILE A 60 -10.08 7.44 5.41
N GLN A 61 -10.73 6.43 4.84
CA GLN A 61 -10.32 5.87 3.54
C GLN A 61 -10.38 6.91 2.42
N SER A 62 -11.37 7.81 2.40
CA SER A 62 -11.47 8.87 1.40
C SER A 62 -10.33 9.90 1.54
N LEU A 63 -10.01 10.30 2.78
CA LEU A 63 -8.89 11.20 3.08
C LEU A 63 -7.52 10.58 2.75
N LEU A 64 -7.33 9.30 3.08
CA LEU A 64 -6.10 8.58 2.75
C LEU A 64 -5.94 8.45 1.22
N LYS A 65 -7.02 8.22 0.48
CA LYS A 65 -6.99 8.18 -0.99
C LYS A 65 -6.65 9.55 -1.59
N SER A 66 -7.24 10.64 -1.09
CA SER A 66 -6.92 11.98 -1.57
C SER A 66 -5.47 12.37 -1.26
N LEU A 67 -4.94 11.96 -0.11
CA LEU A 67 -3.53 12.17 0.28
C LEU A 67 -2.56 11.34 -0.57
N THR A 68 -2.93 10.14 -0.99
CA THR A 68 -2.04 9.25 -1.77
C THR A 68 -1.78 9.75 -3.20
N GLY A 69 -2.76 10.45 -3.77
CA GLY A 69 -2.72 10.91 -5.16
C GLY A 69 -2.67 9.75 -6.17
N LEU A 70 -2.62 10.11 -7.46
CA LEU A 70 -2.61 9.17 -8.59
C LEU A 70 -1.47 9.51 -9.55
N ASN A 71 -0.28 8.94 -9.31
CA ASN A 71 0.86 9.07 -10.23
C ASN A 71 0.91 7.88 -11.21
N LEU A 72 0.17 7.97 -12.32
CA LEU A 72 0.08 6.92 -13.34
C LEU A 72 1.44 6.65 -14.01
N ARG A 73 2.09 7.69 -14.53
CA ARG A 73 3.26 7.59 -15.42
C ARG A 73 4.53 7.12 -14.72
N GLU A 74 4.85 7.69 -13.55
CA GLU A 74 6.15 7.48 -12.91
C GLU A 74 6.17 6.32 -11.91
N LYS A 75 5.03 6.04 -11.24
CA LYS A 75 4.95 5.07 -10.15
C LYS A 75 4.19 3.82 -10.54
N LEU A 76 2.91 3.95 -10.88
CA LEU A 76 2.01 2.80 -11.06
C LEU A 76 2.40 1.92 -12.25
N PHE A 77 2.63 2.55 -13.40
CA PHE A 77 2.96 1.87 -14.65
C PHE A 77 4.45 1.97 -15.01
N LYS A 78 5.31 2.05 -13.98
CA LYS A 78 6.76 2.02 -14.19
C LYS A 78 7.19 0.69 -14.82
N ASN A 79 8.27 0.73 -15.59
CA ASN A 79 8.88 -0.47 -16.14
C ASN A 79 9.38 -1.37 -15.01
N ARG A 80 8.93 -2.63 -14.99
CA ARG A 80 9.36 -3.64 -14.00
C ARG A 80 10.15 -4.74 -14.68
N GLN A 81 11.09 -5.32 -13.96
CA GLN A 81 11.78 -6.53 -14.40
C GLN A 81 10.83 -7.72 -14.22
N ILE A 82 10.37 -8.27 -15.33
CA ILE A 82 9.47 -9.44 -15.35
C ILE A 82 10.26 -10.61 -15.95
N THR A 83 10.02 -11.82 -15.43
CA THR A 83 10.66 -13.06 -15.92
C THR A 83 10.41 -13.33 -17.40
N LYS A 84 9.25 -12.88 -17.93
CA LYS A 84 8.90 -12.91 -19.35
C LYS A 84 8.73 -11.48 -19.84
N PRO A 85 9.67 -10.92 -20.64
CA PRO A 85 9.50 -9.58 -21.19
C PRO A 85 8.28 -9.57 -22.11
N GLN A 86 7.33 -8.69 -21.83
CA GLN A 86 6.24 -8.40 -22.74
C GLN A 86 6.70 -7.35 -23.74
N ARG A 87 6.33 -7.51 -25.02
CA ARG A 87 6.60 -6.48 -26.02
C ARG A 87 5.79 -5.24 -25.68
N ALA A 88 6.43 -4.07 -25.67
CA ALA A 88 5.72 -2.80 -25.56
C ALA A 88 4.71 -2.66 -26.72
N HIS A 89 3.45 -2.39 -26.37
CA HIS A 89 2.38 -2.23 -27.34
C HIS A 89 2.18 -0.75 -27.65
N TYR A 90 2.59 -0.35 -28.86
CA TYR A 90 2.34 1.00 -29.37
C TYR A 90 1.13 0.97 -30.29
N ALA A 91 0.16 1.86 -30.06
CA ALA A 91 -1.04 1.97 -30.87
C ALA A 91 -1.25 3.42 -31.30
N LEU A 92 -1.53 3.63 -32.59
CA LEU A 92 -2.03 4.90 -33.10
C LEU A 92 -3.54 4.95 -32.84
N MET A 93 -4.02 6.02 -32.21
CA MET A 93 -5.41 6.15 -31.79
C MET A 93 -5.92 7.57 -32.03
N THR A 94 -7.25 7.73 -32.10
CA THR A 94 -7.90 9.04 -32.11
C THR A 94 -7.86 9.64 -30.70
N ASP A 95 -7.99 10.97 -30.59
CA ASP A 95 -7.98 11.67 -29.30
C ASP A 95 -9.08 11.14 -28.36
N GLU A 96 -10.29 10.88 -28.89
CA GLU A 96 -11.38 10.27 -28.11
C GLU A 96 -11.03 8.86 -27.59
N ALA A 97 -10.31 8.07 -28.38
CA ALA A 97 -9.89 6.73 -27.97
C ALA A 97 -8.75 6.80 -26.96
N TYR A 98 -7.85 7.78 -27.09
CA TYR A 98 -6.81 8.08 -26.11
C TYR A 98 -7.42 8.44 -24.75
N GLU A 99 -8.35 9.39 -24.71
CA GLU A 99 -9.01 9.79 -23.46
C GLU A 99 -9.73 8.62 -22.78
N LYS A 100 -10.44 7.78 -23.55
CA LYS A 100 -11.08 6.56 -23.02
C LYS A 100 -10.06 5.58 -22.45
N THR A 101 -8.92 5.43 -23.10
CA THR A 101 -7.84 4.56 -22.64
C THR A 101 -7.22 5.10 -21.35
N VAL A 102 -6.98 6.41 -21.27
CA VAL A 102 -6.46 7.07 -20.05
C VAL A 102 -7.42 6.85 -18.88
N LYS A 103 -8.73 7.06 -19.07
CA LYS A 103 -9.75 6.79 -18.03
C LYS A 103 -9.75 5.33 -17.57
N SER A 104 -9.68 4.39 -18.51
CA SER A 104 -9.56 2.95 -18.20
C SER A 104 -8.28 2.64 -17.40
N MET A 105 -7.16 3.28 -17.74
CA MET A 105 -5.90 3.14 -17.00
C MET A 105 -5.95 3.78 -15.62
N GLU A 106 -6.68 4.87 -15.42
CA GLU A 106 -6.96 5.46 -14.11
C GLU A 106 -7.74 4.49 -13.23
N GLU A 107 -8.81 3.87 -13.74
CA GLU A 107 -9.57 2.85 -13.03
C GLU A 107 -8.69 1.67 -12.61
N ILE A 108 -7.85 1.16 -13.51
CA ILE A 108 -6.87 0.11 -13.20
C ILE A 108 -5.87 0.58 -12.13
N GLY A 109 -5.40 1.82 -12.25
CA GLY A 109 -4.50 2.45 -11.28
C GLY A 109 -5.11 2.52 -9.88
N THR A 110 -6.38 2.88 -9.78
CA THR A 110 -7.10 2.92 -8.49
C THR A 110 -7.19 1.54 -7.84
N ASN A 111 -7.35 0.48 -8.64
CA ASN A 111 -7.34 -0.90 -8.14
C ASN A 111 -5.96 -1.31 -7.62
N PHE A 112 -4.87 -0.91 -8.29
CA PHE A 112 -3.51 -1.17 -7.81
C PHE A 112 -3.16 -0.42 -6.52
N LEU A 113 -3.83 0.70 -6.25
CA LEU A 113 -3.65 1.50 -5.04
C LEU A 113 -4.53 1.09 -3.86
N GLN A 114 -5.23 -0.05 -3.94
CA GLN A 114 -5.93 -0.57 -2.76
C GLN A 114 -4.95 -0.76 -1.61
N PHE A 115 -5.24 -0.11 -0.47
CA PHE A 115 -4.34 -0.14 0.67
C PHE A 115 -4.19 -1.52 1.29
N VAL A 116 -3.00 -1.77 1.83
CA VAL A 116 -2.75 -2.93 2.68
C VAL A 116 -3.57 -2.75 3.97
N PRO A 117 -4.34 -3.78 4.41
CA PRO A 117 -5.12 -3.67 5.63
C PRO A 117 -4.21 -3.57 6.85
N VAL A 118 -4.56 -2.65 7.75
CA VAL A 118 -3.91 -2.47 9.06
C VAL A 118 -4.64 -3.33 10.07
N LEU A 119 -3.99 -4.40 10.54
CA LEU A 119 -4.55 -5.35 11.50
C LEU A 119 -3.69 -5.42 12.77
N GLU A 120 -4.29 -5.84 13.88
CA GLU A 120 -3.57 -6.14 15.10
C GLU A 120 -2.75 -7.44 14.98
N PRO A 121 -1.59 -7.52 15.66
CA PRO A 121 -0.79 -8.72 15.65
C PRO A 121 -1.51 -9.86 16.33
N ARG A 122 -1.42 -11.06 15.73
CA ARG A 122 -1.82 -12.29 16.40
C ARG A 122 -1.04 -12.49 17.69
N CYS A 123 -1.72 -13.05 18.69
CA CYS A 123 -1.11 -13.38 19.97
C CYS A 123 0.00 -14.43 19.78
N SER A 124 1.22 -14.09 20.19
CA SER A 124 2.37 -15.00 20.12
C SER A 124 2.46 -15.95 21.31
N THR A 125 1.70 -15.72 22.39
CA THR A 125 1.75 -16.61 23.56
C THR A 125 1.01 -17.91 23.27
N PRO A 126 1.68 -19.07 23.33
CA PRO A 126 1.02 -20.33 23.07
C PRO A 126 0.08 -20.68 24.22
N ILE A 127 -1.12 -21.14 23.88
CA ILE A 127 -2.09 -21.67 24.83
C ILE A 127 -1.75 -23.14 25.07
N ILE A 128 -1.52 -23.53 26.32
CA ILE A 128 -1.30 -24.92 26.70
C ILE A 128 -2.66 -25.63 26.68
N LEU A 129 -2.75 -26.73 25.94
CA LEU A 129 -3.98 -27.52 25.78
C LEU A 129 -3.99 -28.74 26.71
N ALA A 130 -2.86 -29.43 26.81
CA ALA A 130 -2.71 -30.63 27.64
C ALA A 130 -1.25 -30.79 28.10
N ASN A 131 -1.03 -31.54 29.18
CA ASN A 131 0.29 -31.83 29.69
C ASN A 131 0.36 -33.30 30.11
N ASP A 132 1.02 -34.15 29.31
CA ASP A 132 1.13 -35.58 29.59
C ASP A 132 2.61 -35.96 29.79
N PRO A 133 3.09 -36.00 31.05
CA PRO A 133 4.49 -36.23 31.36
C PRO A 133 4.96 -37.65 31.03
N GLU A 134 4.04 -38.60 30.81
CA GLU A 134 4.34 -40.00 30.46
C GLU A 134 5.04 -40.14 29.11
N ILE A 135 4.82 -39.19 28.20
CA ILE A 135 5.40 -39.20 26.84
C ILE A 135 6.70 -38.38 26.81
N LYS A 136 7.17 -37.90 27.96
CA LYS A 136 8.40 -37.12 28.03
C LYS A 136 9.59 -37.92 27.52
N GLY A 137 10.38 -37.32 26.64
CA GLY A 137 11.56 -37.96 26.06
C GLY A 137 11.23 -39.08 25.06
N PHE A 138 10.01 -39.14 24.53
CA PHE A 138 9.67 -40.04 23.43
C PHE A 138 10.52 -39.78 22.18
N ASP A 139 10.80 -38.50 21.88
CA ASP A 139 11.70 -38.10 20.80
C ASP A 139 12.49 -36.83 21.21
N ASN A 140 13.56 -36.56 20.48
CA ASN A 140 14.42 -35.38 20.65
C ASN A 140 13.85 -34.13 19.96
N SER A 141 12.84 -34.28 19.10
CA SER A 141 12.25 -33.19 18.32
C SER A 141 10.79 -32.95 18.71
N LYS A 142 10.32 -31.72 18.48
CA LYS A 142 8.90 -31.37 18.67
C LYS A 142 8.06 -31.86 17.51
N TYR A 143 6.87 -32.38 17.81
CA TYR A 143 5.90 -32.78 16.78
C TYR A 143 4.93 -31.65 16.50
N VAL A 144 4.66 -31.38 15.22
CA VAL A 144 3.69 -30.36 14.80
C VAL A 144 2.55 -31.03 14.05
N PHE A 145 1.39 -31.06 14.69
CA PHE A 145 0.15 -31.57 14.12
C PHE A 145 -0.56 -30.45 13.37
N THR A 146 -0.82 -30.65 12.09
CA THR A 146 -1.46 -29.66 11.22
C THR A 146 -2.72 -30.26 10.61
N ASP A 147 -3.85 -29.58 10.76
CA ASP A 147 -5.09 -29.98 10.10
C ASP A 147 -5.02 -29.69 8.58
N LEU A 148 -5.18 -30.76 7.80
CA LEU A 148 -5.15 -30.75 6.33
C LEU A 148 -6.52 -30.91 5.69
N SER A 149 -7.60 -30.81 6.48
CA SER A 149 -8.97 -30.91 5.98
C SER A 149 -9.23 -30.01 4.76
N PHE A 150 -9.89 -30.57 3.76
CA PHE A 150 -10.26 -29.86 2.53
C PHE A 150 -11.32 -28.79 2.82
N GLY A 151 -11.34 -27.72 2.04
CA GLY A 151 -12.34 -26.63 2.14
C GLY A 151 -12.07 -25.59 3.23
N LEU A 152 -11.26 -25.88 4.26
CA LEU A 152 -10.97 -24.89 5.30
C LEU A 152 -9.91 -23.85 4.87
N GLY A 153 -10.21 -22.58 5.14
CA GLY A 153 -9.28 -21.45 4.97
C GLY A 153 -8.02 -21.59 5.83
N VAL A 154 -6.97 -20.82 5.52
CA VAL A 154 -5.70 -20.86 6.27
C VAL A 154 -5.91 -20.49 7.76
N GLN A 155 -6.78 -19.52 8.03
CA GLN A 155 -6.97 -18.96 9.36
C GLN A 155 -7.71 -19.90 10.32
N VAL A 156 -8.61 -20.76 9.80
CA VAL A 156 -9.49 -21.61 10.62
C VAL A 156 -8.84 -22.94 11.00
N ARG A 157 -7.80 -23.37 10.28
CA ARG A 157 -7.14 -24.66 10.51
C ARG A 157 -6.47 -24.72 11.87
N SER A 158 -6.56 -25.84 12.57
CA SER A 158 -5.83 -26.04 13.82
C SER A 158 -4.39 -26.47 13.54
N VAL A 159 -3.45 -25.88 14.29
CA VAL A 159 -2.05 -26.30 14.31
C VAL A 159 -1.63 -26.38 15.76
N VAL A 160 -1.14 -27.53 16.17
CA VAL A 160 -0.81 -27.86 17.55
C VAL A 160 0.60 -28.43 17.60
N VAL A 161 1.36 -28.06 18.61
CA VAL A 161 2.75 -28.47 18.81
C VAL A 161 2.86 -29.26 20.09
N ARG A 162 3.48 -30.43 20.01
CA ARG A 162 3.85 -31.26 21.15
C ARG A 162 5.33 -31.07 21.41
N GLU A 163 5.64 -30.50 22.58
CA GLU A 163 7.00 -30.34 23.05
C GLU A 163 7.57 -31.66 23.58
N THR A 164 8.89 -31.74 23.67
CA THR A 164 9.64 -32.91 24.16
C THR A 164 9.34 -33.26 25.63
N ASP A 165 8.87 -32.28 26.40
CA ASP A 165 8.43 -32.44 27.79
C ASP A 165 7.06 -33.13 27.93
N GLY A 166 6.35 -33.38 26.83
CA GLY A 166 5.00 -33.93 26.86
C GLY A 166 3.90 -32.86 26.95
N THR A 167 4.23 -31.57 26.83
CA THR A 167 3.24 -30.50 26.80
C THR A 167 2.67 -30.32 25.39
N LEU A 168 1.35 -30.38 25.25
CA LEU A 168 0.63 -30.03 24.03
C LEU A 168 0.19 -28.57 24.09
N ARG A 169 0.63 -27.76 23.13
CA ARG A 169 0.30 -26.34 23.05
C ARG A 169 -0.18 -25.94 21.67
N SER A 170 -0.95 -24.85 21.59
CA SER A 170 -1.24 -24.22 20.31
C SER A 170 0.05 -23.74 19.63
N ALA A 171 0.10 -23.82 18.31
CA ALA A 171 1.24 -23.34 17.53
C ALA A 171 1.38 -21.82 17.63
N THR A 172 2.62 -21.34 17.66
CA THR A 172 2.87 -19.91 17.51
C THR A 172 2.44 -19.43 16.10
N PRO A 173 2.18 -18.13 15.90
CA PRO A 173 1.85 -17.57 14.59
C PRO A 173 2.88 -17.96 13.50
N GLU A 174 4.17 -17.93 13.84
CA GLU A 174 5.25 -18.31 12.94
C GLU A 174 5.21 -19.80 12.56
N GLU A 175 5.08 -20.68 13.55
CA GLU A 175 5.01 -22.14 13.34
C GLU A 175 3.81 -22.49 12.46
N ARG A 176 2.64 -21.92 12.77
CA ARG A 176 1.40 -22.09 12.02
C ARG A 176 1.56 -21.67 10.56
N ASP A 177 2.12 -20.49 10.32
CA ASP A 177 2.28 -19.97 8.96
C ASP A 177 3.32 -20.74 8.17
N ARG A 178 4.41 -21.18 8.83
CA ARG A 178 5.43 -22.04 8.25
C ARG A 178 4.84 -23.40 7.83
N MET A 179 4.10 -24.07 8.72
CA MET A 179 3.46 -25.36 8.39
C MET A 179 2.42 -25.22 7.28
N THR A 180 1.64 -24.13 7.30
CA THR A 180 0.69 -23.85 6.22
C THR A 180 1.40 -23.76 4.87
N ARG A 181 2.55 -23.09 4.80
CA ARG A 181 3.32 -22.94 3.55
C ARG A 181 3.91 -24.26 3.07
N VAL A 182 4.34 -25.13 3.97
CA VAL A 182 4.82 -26.48 3.63
C VAL A 182 3.73 -27.30 2.96
N TYR A 183 2.52 -27.35 3.53
CA TYR A 183 1.48 -28.25 3.05
C TYR A 183 0.62 -27.70 1.93
N LYS A 184 0.24 -26.40 1.96
CA LYS A 184 -0.51 -25.81 0.85
C LYS A 184 0.37 -25.63 -0.37
N GLY A 185 1.64 -25.30 -0.16
CA GLY A 185 2.56 -24.87 -1.22
C GLY A 185 2.10 -23.55 -1.86
N HIS A 186 3.05 -22.69 -2.20
CA HIS A 186 2.79 -21.59 -3.13
C HIS A 186 4.04 -21.41 -3.98
N PRO A 187 3.96 -21.46 -5.32
CA PRO A 187 5.13 -21.55 -6.19
C PRO A 187 6.13 -20.41 -5.97
N TYR A 188 5.63 -19.24 -5.60
CA TYR A 188 6.43 -18.04 -5.39
C TYR A 188 6.57 -17.63 -3.90
N ARG A 189 6.20 -18.48 -2.95
CA ARG A 189 6.37 -18.17 -1.52
C ARG A 189 7.31 -19.20 -0.87
N PRO A 190 8.55 -18.81 -0.51
CA PRO A 190 9.45 -19.74 0.15
C PRO A 190 8.95 -20.15 1.54
N ILE A 191 9.36 -21.34 2.00
CA ILE A 191 9.05 -21.86 3.34
C ILE A 191 9.84 -21.09 4.40
N TYR A 192 11.07 -20.70 4.08
CA TYR A 192 11.89 -19.89 4.98
C TYR A 192 11.76 -18.41 4.64
N GLU A 193 12.00 -17.58 5.64
CA GLU A 193 11.98 -16.13 5.51
C GLU A 193 13.09 -15.66 4.57
N PRO A 194 12.78 -14.83 3.56
CA PRO A 194 13.79 -14.18 2.73
C PRO A 194 14.80 -13.41 3.58
N PRO A 195 16.11 -13.56 3.35
CA PRO A 195 17.14 -12.78 4.03
C PRO A 195 17.00 -11.26 3.88
N LEU A 196 16.27 -10.78 2.86
CA LEU A 196 16.02 -9.35 2.62
C LEU A 196 15.39 -8.64 3.81
N PHE A 197 14.54 -9.33 4.58
CA PHE A 197 13.83 -8.71 5.72
C PHE A 197 14.70 -8.55 6.96
N LYS A 198 15.94 -9.07 6.93
CA LYS A 198 16.90 -8.99 8.04
C LYS A 198 18.05 -8.05 7.68
N ASP A 199 18.58 -7.36 8.69
CA ASP A 199 19.84 -6.63 8.54
C ASP A 199 20.99 -7.63 8.32
N PRO A 200 21.97 -7.33 7.45
CA PRO A 200 22.24 -6.04 6.81
C PRO A 200 21.48 -5.78 5.50
N TYR A 201 20.84 -6.79 4.90
CA TYR A 201 20.22 -6.67 3.58
C TYR A 201 19.05 -5.70 3.54
N LEU A 202 18.28 -5.64 4.64
CA LEU A 202 17.21 -4.66 4.80
C LEU A 202 17.77 -3.24 4.70
N GLN A 203 18.81 -2.90 5.49
CA GLN A 203 19.45 -1.59 5.42
C GLN A 203 19.95 -1.27 4.00
N MET A 204 20.65 -2.21 3.36
CA MET A 204 21.15 -2.01 1.99
C MET A 204 20.05 -1.71 0.97
N ALA A 205 18.85 -2.30 1.13
CA ALA A 205 17.71 -2.02 0.26
C ALA A 205 17.11 -0.63 0.53
N LEU A 206 17.01 -0.22 1.79
CA LEU A 206 16.51 1.11 2.16
C LEU A 206 17.48 2.22 1.74
N ASP A 207 18.79 1.98 1.82
CA ASP A 207 19.83 2.89 1.33
C ASP A 207 19.68 3.12 -0.19
N ARG A 208 19.27 2.09 -0.94
CA ARG A 208 18.97 2.15 -2.38
C ARG A 208 17.61 2.75 -2.73
N ASN A 209 16.84 3.19 -1.73
CA ASN A 209 15.47 3.68 -1.87
C ASN A 209 14.43 2.62 -2.29
N ASP A 210 14.72 1.33 -2.16
CA ASP A 210 13.84 0.21 -2.55
C ASP A 210 12.74 -0.10 -1.50
N HIS A 211 12.19 0.93 -0.86
CA HIS A 211 11.20 0.81 0.22
C HIS A 211 9.92 0.08 -0.24
N GLU A 212 9.39 0.49 -1.40
CA GLU A 212 8.21 -0.12 -2.03
C GLU A 212 8.44 -1.60 -2.31
N TYR A 213 9.62 -1.95 -2.84
CA TYR A 213 9.96 -3.32 -3.20
C TYR A 213 10.01 -4.24 -1.96
N VAL A 214 10.65 -3.78 -0.88
CA VAL A 214 10.71 -4.54 0.38
C VAL A 214 9.31 -4.77 0.94
N LEU A 215 8.47 -3.72 0.98
CA LEU A 215 7.09 -3.82 1.50
C LEU A 215 6.20 -4.70 0.60
N ASP A 216 6.36 -4.62 -0.72
CA ASP A 216 5.61 -5.46 -1.64
C ASP A 216 5.95 -6.94 -1.48
N TRP A 217 7.23 -7.26 -1.33
CA TRP A 217 7.64 -8.63 -1.06
C TRP A 217 7.18 -9.08 0.33
N ALA A 218 7.21 -8.19 1.34
CA ALA A 218 6.70 -8.48 2.67
C ALA A 218 5.21 -8.84 2.64
N CYS A 219 4.36 -8.08 1.94
CA CYS A 219 2.94 -8.39 1.78
C CYS A 219 2.70 -9.69 0.99
N HIS A 220 3.59 -10.06 0.08
CA HIS A 220 3.50 -11.32 -0.65
C HIS A 220 3.86 -12.52 0.25
N TYR A 221 4.79 -12.34 1.19
CA TYR A 221 5.28 -13.39 2.07
C TYR A 221 4.43 -13.55 3.34
N TYR A 222 4.22 -12.45 4.07
CA TYR A 222 3.55 -12.40 5.36
C TYR A 222 2.04 -12.20 5.24
N LEU A 223 1.33 -12.54 6.31
CA LEU A 223 -0.05 -12.09 6.52
C LEU A 223 -0.04 -10.71 7.18
N PRO A 224 -1.06 -9.86 6.92
CA PRO A 224 -1.13 -8.51 7.49
C PRO A 224 -1.20 -8.47 9.02
N ASN A 225 -1.66 -9.55 9.66
CA ASN A 225 -1.75 -9.72 11.12
C ASN A 225 -0.56 -10.50 11.72
N ASP A 226 0.51 -10.73 10.96
CA ASP A 226 1.72 -11.34 11.47
C ASP A 226 2.51 -10.33 12.33
N PRO A 227 2.85 -10.65 13.60
CA PRO A 227 3.69 -9.77 14.42
C PRO A 227 5.04 -9.43 13.77
N VAL A 228 5.63 -10.29 12.93
CA VAL A 228 6.90 -10.00 12.26
C VAL A 228 6.71 -8.95 11.16
N PHE A 229 5.61 -9.04 10.40
CA PHE A 229 5.27 -8.07 9.36
C PHE A 229 5.05 -6.67 9.94
N ILE A 230 4.28 -6.57 11.02
CA ILE A 230 3.99 -5.28 11.66
C ILE A 230 5.28 -4.63 12.18
N LYS A 231 6.19 -5.42 12.80
CA LYS A 231 7.51 -4.93 13.21
C LYS A 231 8.33 -4.43 12.03
N LEU A 232 8.34 -5.16 10.91
CA LEU A 232 9.04 -4.74 9.70
C LEU A 232 8.48 -3.41 9.16
N CYS A 233 7.15 -3.27 9.12
CA CYS A 233 6.50 -2.01 8.75
C CYS A 233 6.93 -0.86 9.66
N HIS A 234 6.95 -1.04 10.98
CA HIS A 234 7.42 0.00 11.90
C HIS A 234 8.87 0.40 11.62
N VAL A 235 9.77 -0.56 11.44
CA VAL A 235 11.18 -0.28 11.13
C VAL A 235 11.32 0.54 9.85
N ILE A 236 10.62 0.16 8.79
CA ILE A 236 10.65 0.87 7.50
C ILE A 236 10.01 2.26 7.64
N PHE A 237 8.89 2.38 8.33
CA PHE A 237 8.20 3.65 8.54
C PHE A 237 9.02 4.61 9.40
N ASP A 238 9.66 4.14 10.46
CA ASP A 238 10.54 5.00 11.26
C ASP A 238 11.77 5.45 10.48
N ARG A 239 12.41 4.55 9.72
CA ARG A 239 13.57 4.91 8.89
C ARG A 239 13.18 5.92 7.81
N THR A 240 12.03 5.73 7.14
CA THR A 240 11.54 6.69 6.14
C THR A 240 11.21 8.06 6.71
N ILE A 241 10.66 8.12 7.93
CA ILE A 241 10.43 9.38 8.66
C ILE A 241 11.78 10.04 9.02
N ASN A 242 12.71 9.28 9.61
CA ASN A 242 14.02 9.79 10.03
C ASN A 242 14.85 10.32 8.84
N GLU A 243 14.75 9.69 7.67
CA GLU A 243 15.47 10.06 6.45
C GLU A 243 14.68 11.02 5.54
N ASN A 244 13.44 11.40 5.91
CA ASN A 244 12.52 12.23 5.12
C ASN A 244 12.28 11.72 3.68
N LYS A 245 12.23 10.40 3.49
CA LYS A 245 12.09 9.75 2.18
C LYS A 245 10.63 9.46 1.79
N PHE A 246 9.74 10.42 2.00
CA PHE A 246 8.29 10.27 1.75
C PHE A 246 7.94 9.97 0.28
N ALA A 247 8.71 10.53 -0.65
CA ALA A 247 8.53 10.35 -2.11
C ALA A 247 8.66 8.88 -2.55
N ASN A 248 9.34 8.03 -1.77
CA ASN A 248 9.49 6.61 -2.10
C ASN A 248 8.15 5.85 -1.96
N LEU A 249 7.36 6.20 -0.95
CA LEU A 249 6.07 5.56 -0.67
C LEU A 249 4.89 6.30 -1.29
N HIS A 250 5.05 7.55 -1.74
CA HIS A 250 3.99 8.33 -2.38
C HIS A 250 3.41 7.61 -3.61
N SER A 251 2.08 7.63 -3.75
CA SER A 251 1.32 6.91 -4.78
C SER A 251 1.63 5.41 -4.84
N THR A 252 1.77 4.78 -3.67
CA THR A 252 1.83 3.32 -3.53
C THR A 252 0.73 2.84 -2.59
N ARG A 253 0.39 1.55 -2.66
CA ARG A 253 -0.57 0.91 -1.73
C ARG A 253 -0.16 0.94 -0.26
N HIS A 254 1.11 1.21 0.03
CA HIS A 254 1.65 1.30 1.38
C HIS A 254 1.54 2.70 1.97
N PHE A 255 1.24 3.71 1.14
CA PHE A 255 1.15 5.09 1.58
C PHE A 255 0.02 5.31 2.59
N GLY A 256 -1.16 4.71 2.38
CA GLY A 256 -2.28 4.80 3.31
C GLY A 256 -1.91 4.33 4.73
N PRO A 257 -1.42 3.08 4.89
CA PRO A 257 -0.94 2.59 6.18
C PRO A 257 0.19 3.43 6.79
N PHE A 258 1.09 3.94 5.95
CA PHE A 258 2.20 4.79 6.40
C PHE A 258 1.72 6.14 6.97
N VAL A 259 0.85 6.85 6.25
CA VAL A 259 0.25 8.11 6.73
C VAL A 259 -0.58 7.87 7.98
N PHE A 260 -1.35 6.79 7.99
CA PHE A 260 -2.13 6.41 9.16
C PHE A 260 -1.25 6.13 10.39
N TYR A 261 -0.13 5.42 10.21
CA TYR A 261 0.87 5.19 11.27
C TYR A 261 1.51 6.48 11.77
N ILE A 262 1.79 7.44 10.89
CA ILE A 262 2.30 8.76 11.28
C ILE A 262 1.31 9.49 12.19
N VAL A 263 0.04 9.54 11.78
CA VAL A 263 -1.00 10.25 12.53
C VAL A 263 -1.26 9.61 13.88
N LEU A 264 -1.31 8.28 13.95
CA LEU A 264 -1.47 7.56 15.23
C LEU A 264 -0.36 7.83 16.23
N ASN A 265 0.85 8.10 15.75
CA ASN A 265 2.03 8.33 16.58
C ASN A 265 2.36 9.82 16.77
N ASN A 266 1.46 10.73 16.37
CA ASN A 266 1.62 12.18 16.48
C ASN A 266 2.98 12.69 15.96
N LYS A 267 3.50 12.08 14.88
CA LYS A 267 4.85 12.39 14.37
C LYS A 267 4.88 13.55 13.36
N ILE A 268 3.73 14.06 12.92
CA ILE A 268 3.67 15.16 11.94
C ILE A 268 2.54 16.13 12.30
N GLU A 269 2.89 17.41 12.26
CA GLU A 269 2.02 18.56 12.15
C GLU A 269 2.08 18.99 10.66
N ASP A 270 0.95 19.17 9.95
CA ASP A 270 0.81 19.93 8.67
C ASP A 270 0.04 19.25 7.52
N ALA A 271 -0.52 20.13 6.66
CA ALA A 271 -1.48 19.94 5.56
C ALA A 271 -2.95 19.73 5.99
N ALA A 272 -3.87 20.42 5.31
CA ALA A 272 -5.30 20.49 5.67
C ALA A 272 -5.96 19.11 5.75
N ASN A 273 -5.63 18.21 4.82
CA ASN A 273 -6.14 16.84 4.82
C ASN A 273 -5.54 15.98 5.93
N LEU A 274 -4.30 16.24 6.33
CA LEU A 274 -3.70 15.58 7.49
C LEU A 274 -4.33 16.08 8.78
N VAL A 275 -4.59 17.38 8.90
CA VAL A 275 -5.33 17.98 10.02
C VAL A 275 -6.73 17.38 10.09
N ARG A 276 -7.46 17.30 8.96
CA ARG A 276 -8.76 16.61 8.88
C ARG A 276 -8.64 15.15 9.33
N LEU A 277 -7.59 14.44 8.94
CA LEU A 277 -7.35 13.06 9.36
C LEU A 277 -7.06 12.94 10.87
N ILE A 278 -6.24 13.84 11.43
CA ILE A 278 -5.93 13.92 12.86
C ILE A 278 -7.23 14.15 13.65
N LYS A 279 -8.03 15.15 13.28
CA LYS A 279 -9.32 15.46 13.92
C LYS A 279 -10.41 14.39 13.67
N ALA A 280 -10.28 13.60 12.61
CA ALA A 280 -11.15 12.46 12.33
C ALA A 280 -10.81 11.23 13.20
N ILE A 281 -9.53 11.06 13.56
CA ILE A 281 -9.03 9.98 14.42
C ILE A 281 -9.23 10.34 15.90
N PHE A 282 -8.95 11.58 16.29
CA PHE A 282 -9.23 12.16 17.60
C PHE A 282 -10.42 13.13 17.48
N PRO A 283 -11.66 12.65 17.67
CA PRO A 283 -12.83 13.49 17.45
C PRO A 283 -12.94 14.60 18.49
N ASP A 284 -12.79 15.85 18.03
CA ASP A 284 -13.24 17.04 18.75
C ASP A 284 -14.65 17.41 18.27
N GLU A 285 -15.65 17.36 19.15
CA GLU A 285 -17.05 17.66 18.79
C GLU A 285 -17.20 19.08 18.22
N ILE A 286 -16.48 20.04 18.80
CA ILE A 286 -16.51 21.46 18.42
C ILE A 286 -15.97 21.65 16.99
N TRP A 287 -14.87 20.98 16.65
CA TRP A 287 -14.23 21.08 15.33
C TRP A 287 -15.08 20.42 14.23
N ASN A 288 -15.58 19.22 14.50
CA ASN A 288 -16.35 18.43 13.54
C ASN A 288 -17.66 19.08 13.10
N CYS A 289 -18.26 19.94 13.93
CA CYS A 289 -19.45 20.70 13.55
C CYS A 289 -19.15 21.89 12.63
N GLN A 290 -17.96 22.50 12.75
CA GLN A 290 -17.62 23.74 12.03
C GLN A 290 -16.80 23.53 10.76
N MET A 291 -15.94 22.50 10.72
CA MET A 291 -14.85 22.41 9.73
C MET A 291 -14.92 21.23 8.75
N LYS A 292 -15.95 20.38 8.81
CA LYS A 292 -16.08 19.24 7.88
C LYS A 292 -16.06 19.65 6.40
N ASP A 293 -16.80 20.70 6.08
CA ASP A 293 -16.96 21.22 4.71
C ASP A 293 -16.26 22.57 4.50
N ALA A 294 -15.40 23.00 5.43
CA ALA A 294 -14.71 24.28 5.34
C ALA A 294 -13.58 24.25 4.31
N ASP A 295 -13.30 25.41 3.70
CA ASP A 295 -12.19 25.60 2.78
C ASP A 295 -10.86 25.17 3.42
N ASP A 296 -9.96 24.57 2.63
CA ASP A 296 -8.66 24.09 3.12
C ASP A 296 -7.85 25.18 3.85
N LEU A 297 -7.98 26.43 3.39
CA LEU A 297 -7.34 27.60 4.01
C LEU A 297 -7.92 27.92 5.40
N LYS A 298 -9.24 27.80 5.58
CA LYS A 298 -9.91 27.99 6.89
C LYS A 298 -9.51 26.90 7.88
N VAL A 299 -9.43 25.65 7.41
CA VAL A 299 -8.97 24.51 8.21
C VAL A 299 -7.54 24.73 8.72
N LEU A 300 -6.64 25.21 7.85
CA LEU A 300 -5.27 25.53 8.24
C LEU A 300 -5.19 26.71 9.21
N GLN A 301 -5.99 27.77 8.98
CA GLN A 301 -6.05 28.93 9.87
C GLN A 301 -6.49 28.55 11.28
N GLN A 302 -7.58 27.79 11.44
CA GLN A 302 -8.05 27.39 12.77
C GLN A 302 -7.05 26.44 13.46
N TYR A 303 -6.41 25.53 12.71
CA TYR A 303 -5.37 24.67 13.29
C TYR A 303 -4.12 25.46 13.72
N ALA A 304 -3.78 26.53 12.99
CA ALA A 304 -2.70 27.46 13.36
C ALA A 304 -3.06 28.33 14.58
N GLU A 305 -4.35 28.58 14.82
CA GLU A 305 -4.82 29.26 16.03
C GLU A 305 -4.74 28.34 17.26
N GLU A 306 -5.07 27.05 17.09
CA GLU A 306 -4.99 26.04 18.15
C GLU A 306 -3.53 25.69 18.50
N ASN A 307 -2.65 25.58 17.50
CA ASN A 307 -1.24 25.20 17.69
C ASN A 307 -0.31 26.38 17.39
N MET A 308 0.15 27.05 18.45
CA MET A 308 1.03 28.22 18.34
C MET A 308 2.37 27.92 17.65
N ASP A 309 2.87 26.68 17.77
CA ASP A 309 4.17 26.27 17.22
C ASP A 309 4.15 26.15 15.69
N CYS A 310 3.04 25.67 15.12
CA CYS A 310 2.89 25.48 13.66
C CYS A 310 2.62 26.79 12.91
N LYS A 311 2.33 27.89 13.62
CA LYS A 311 1.85 29.14 13.04
C LYS A 311 2.77 29.74 11.97
N ILE A 312 4.09 29.57 12.12
CA ILE A 312 5.08 30.11 11.17
C ILE A 312 5.02 29.34 9.84
N ILE A 313 5.07 28.00 9.91
CA ILE A 313 5.03 27.13 8.73
C ILE A 313 3.69 27.24 8.00
N LEU A 314 2.58 27.29 8.75
CA LEU A 314 1.25 27.43 8.18
C LEU A 314 1.06 28.78 7.49
N ARG A 315 1.63 29.86 8.01
CA ARG A 315 1.63 31.16 7.32
C ARG A 315 2.38 31.10 5.99
N ASP A 316 3.53 30.44 5.95
CA ASP A 316 4.29 30.27 4.71
C ASP A 316 3.51 29.39 3.70
N LEU A 317 2.85 28.33 4.16
CA LEU A 317 1.99 27.48 3.33
C LEU A 317 0.76 28.22 2.79
N ILE A 318 0.10 29.01 3.65
CA ILE A 318 -1.04 29.87 3.26
C ILE A 318 -0.57 30.90 2.22
N ARG A 319 0.59 31.52 2.42
CA ARG A 319 1.16 32.46 1.44
C ARG A 319 1.47 31.78 0.10
N ILE A 320 2.01 30.56 0.12
CA ILE A 320 2.26 29.77 -1.10
C ILE A 320 0.94 29.39 -1.79
N SER A 321 -0.11 29.06 -1.03
CA SER A 321 -1.42 28.70 -1.61
C SER A 321 -2.16 29.89 -2.19
N GLU A 322 -2.10 31.06 -1.54
CA GLU A 322 -2.61 32.34 -2.05
C GLU A 322 -1.89 32.71 -3.37
N ASN A 323 -0.56 32.65 -3.39
CA ASN A 323 0.22 32.89 -4.62
C ASN A 323 -0.14 31.92 -5.76
N LYS A 324 -0.38 30.64 -5.47
CA LYS A 324 -0.82 29.67 -6.48
C LYS A 324 -2.24 29.94 -6.98
N GLN A 325 -3.14 30.42 -6.11
CA GLN A 325 -4.47 30.85 -6.54
C GLN A 325 -4.38 32.09 -7.44
N GLU A 326 -3.46 33.02 -7.15
CA GLU A 326 -3.16 34.14 -8.02
C GLU A 326 -2.66 33.66 -9.40
N GLU A 327 -1.69 32.74 -9.46
CA GLU A 327 -1.20 32.15 -10.73
C GLU A 327 -2.31 31.45 -11.54
N ILE A 328 -3.17 30.66 -10.88
CA ILE A 328 -4.31 30.01 -11.53
C ILE A 328 -5.37 31.02 -11.97
N SER A 329 -5.53 32.14 -11.25
CA SER A 329 -6.43 33.23 -11.64
C SER A 329 -5.87 34.06 -12.79
N THR A 330 -4.57 34.32 -12.83
CA THR A 330 -3.91 34.99 -13.96
C THR A 330 -3.95 34.12 -15.22
N ASP A 331 -3.79 32.80 -15.09
CA ASP A 331 -3.96 31.87 -16.22
C ASP A 331 -5.43 31.80 -16.72
N LYS A 332 -6.41 32.06 -15.84
CA LYS A 332 -7.84 32.12 -16.21
C LYS A 332 -8.24 33.47 -16.79
N ASP A 333 -7.64 34.57 -16.33
CA ASP A 333 -7.91 35.91 -16.83
C ASP A 333 -7.17 36.17 -18.15
N ASP A 334 -5.97 35.61 -18.33
CA ASP A 334 -5.27 35.63 -19.62
C ASP A 334 -5.86 34.65 -20.65
N ALA A 335 -6.66 33.67 -20.22
CA ALA A 335 -7.48 32.85 -21.14
C ALA A 335 -8.61 33.66 -21.83
N SER A 336 -8.90 34.88 -21.36
CA SER A 336 -9.92 35.76 -21.96
C SER A 336 -9.36 36.81 -22.92
N ARG A 337 -8.04 36.89 -23.08
CA ARG A 337 -7.42 37.71 -24.12
C ARG A 337 -7.04 36.80 -25.27
N GLU A 338 -7.65 37.06 -26.43
CA GLU A 338 -7.31 36.46 -27.72
C GLU A 338 -5.82 36.67 -28.04
N ILE A 339 -4.95 35.86 -27.44
CA ILE A 339 -3.60 35.68 -27.93
C ILE A 339 -3.75 34.70 -29.07
N LYS A 340 -3.53 35.25 -30.27
CA LYS A 340 -3.23 34.56 -31.51
C LYS A 340 -2.00 33.66 -31.29
N SER A 341 -2.16 32.56 -30.55
CA SER A 341 -1.21 31.47 -30.58
C SER A 341 -1.52 30.73 -31.86
N GLU A 342 -0.60 30.85 -32.80
CA GLU A 342 -0.48 30.02 -34.00
C GLU A 342 -0.81 28.58 -33.59
N LYS A 343 -2.04 28.15 -33.89
CA LYS A 343 -2.37 26.74 -33.91
C LYS A 343 -1.45 26.17 -34.96
N GLU A 344 -0.39 25.51 -34.52
CA GLU A 344 0.26 24.48 -35.33
C GLU A 344 -0.89 23.57 -35.77
N LEU A 345 -1.33 23.79 -37.00
CA LEU A 345 -2.25 22.93 -37.71
C LEU A 345 -1.51 21.60 -37.79
N THR A 346 -1.74 20.71 -36.83
CA THR A 346 -1.41 19.31 -37.00
C THR A 346 -2.18 18.88 -38.25
N PRO A 347 -1.50 18.61 -39.38
CA PRO A 347 -2.22 18.35 -40.61
C PRO A 347 -3.03 17.09 -40.37
N THR A 348 -4.35 17.20 -40.47
CA THR A 348 -5.24 16.05 -40.41
C THR A 348 -4.82 15.10 -41.52
N ILE A 349 -4.16 14.00 -41.17
CA ILE A 349 -3.48 13.16 -42.15
C ILE A 349 -4.54 12.40 -42.95
N ASN A 350 -4.77 12.86 -44.18
CA ASN A 350 -5.70 12.23 -45.12
C ASN A 350 -5.04 11.04 -45.83
N LYS A 351 -5.85 10.16 -46.45
CA LYS A 351 -5.37 9.02 -47.25
C LYS A 351 -4.34 9.47 -48.31
N GLU A 352 -4.60 10.61 -48.96
CA GLU A 352 -3.73 11.20 -49.97
C GLU A 352 -2.39 11.66 -49.39
N SER A 353 -2.40 12.25 -48.18
CA SER A 353 -1.19 12.63 -47.46
C SER A 353 -0.35 11.39 -47.08
N PHE A 354 -1.00 10.32 -46.63
CA PHE A 354 -0.33 9.04 -46.33
C PHE A 354 0.24 8.33 -47.58
N ALA A 355 -0.46 8.40 -48.71
CA ALA A 355 -0.06 7.77 -49.97
C ALA A 355 0.95 8.61 -50.76
N SER A 356 1.21 9.86 -50.34
CA SER A 356 2.22 10.71 -50.96
C SER A 356 3.63 10.28 -50.55
N PRO A 357 4.64 10.47 -51.42
CA PRO A 357 6.04 10.24 -51.06
C PRO A 357 6.57 11.24 -50.03
N GLU A 358 5.88 12.36 -49.82
CA GLU A 358 6.15 13.34 -48.76
C GLU A 358 5.51 12.93 -47.42
N GLY A 359 4.66 11.91 -47.43
CA GLY A 359 4.03 11.36 -46.25
C GLY A 359 4.98 10.49 -45.42
N PRO A 360 4.52 10.00 -44.26
CA PRO A 360 5.33 9.19 -43.33
C PRO A 360 5.82 7.86 -43.92
N LEU A 361 5.23 7.39 -45.03
CA LEU A 361 5.63 6.15 -45.72
C LEU A 361 6.73 6.38 -46.78
N GLY A 362 7.04 7.63 -47.15
CA GLY A 362 8.09 7.93 -48.11
C GLY A 362 7.89 7.21 -49.46
N GLU A 363 8.97 6.71 -50.04
CA GLU A 363 8.93 5.96 -51.30
C GLU A 363 8.16 4.63 -51.22
N MET A 364 7.98 4.06 -50.01
CA MET A 364 7.22 2.82 -49.82
C MET A 364 5.73 3.00 -50.14
N ALA A 365 5.21 4.22 -50.15
CA ALA A 365 3.83 4.49 -50.53
C ALA A 365 3.53 4.08 -51.99
N LYS A 366 4.54 4.02 -52.87
CA LYS A 366 4.37 3.56 -54.27
C LYS A 366 4.18 2.04 -54.38
N THR A 367 4.70 1.28 -53.41
CA THR A 367 4.68 -0.19 -53.42
C THR A 367 3.48 -0.78 -52.68
N TYR A 368 2.87 -0.04 -51.75
CA TYR A 368 1.77 -0.53 -50.93
C TYR A 368 0.47 0.24 -51.19
N ASP A 369 -0.65 -0.49 -51.37
CA ASP A 369 -1.99 0.11 -51.40
C ASP A 369 -2.40 0.51 -49.97
N VAL A 370 -2.39 1.81 -49.67
CA VAL A 370 -2.71 2.34 -48.35
C VAL A 370 -4.23 2.45 -48.18
N ARG A 371 -4.79 1.80 -47.16
CA ARG A 371 -6.19 1.94 -46.75
C ARG A 371 -6.30 2.55 -45.36
N VAL A 372 -6.98 3.69 -45.27
CA VAL A 372 -7.35 4.31 -43.99
C VAL A 372 -8.74 3.81 -43.59
N VAL A 373 -8.83 3.07 -42.49
CA VAL A 373 -10.12 2.60 -41.93
C VAL A 373 -10.43 3.43 -40.69
N ARG A 374 -11.59 4.08 -40.67
CA ARG A 374 -12.13 4.76 -39.48
C ARG A 374 -13.11 3.81 -38.78
N GLY A 375 -12.78 3.37 -37.57
CA GLY A 375 -13.62 2.46 -36.78
C GLY A 375 -12.98 2.11 -35.44
N SER A 376 -13.78 1.62 -34.49
CA SER A 376 -13.26 1.12 -33.20
C SER A 376 -12.37 -0.11 -33.40
N PHE A 377 -11.36 -0.27 -32.53
CA PHE A 377 -10.33 -1.30 -32.60
C PHE A 377 -10.89 -2.72 -32.82
N GLU A 378 -11.94 -3.09 -32.10
CA GLU A 378 -12.59 -4.41 -32.23
C GLU A 378 -13.22 -4.62 -33.61
N ALA A 379 -13.81 -3.57 -34.20
CA ALA A 379 -14.40 -3.64 -35.53
C ALA A 379 -13.32 -3.82 -36.61
N VAL A 380 -12.17 -3.16 -36.46
CA VAL A 380 -11.04 -3.26 -37.40
C VAL A 380 -10.38 -4.64 -37.33
N GLU A 381 -10.17 -5.19 -36.13
CA GLU A 381 -9.58 -6.52 -35.96
C GLU A 381 -10.52 -7.62 -36.50
N GLN A 382 -11.84 -7.49 -36.28
CA GLN A 382 -12.84 -8.38 -36.87
C GLN A 382 -12.85 -8.29 -38.40
N MET A 383 -12.78 -7.10 -38.99
CA MET A 383 -12.67 -6.92 -40.44
C MET A 383 -11.40 -7.56 -41.02
N GLN A 384 -10.25 -7.41 -40.36
CA GLN A 384 -9.00 -8.06 -40.79
C GLN A 384 -9.12 -9.58 -40.74
N LYS A 385 -9.65 -10.16 -39.64
CA LYS A 385 -9.91 -11.61 -39.52
C LYS A 385 -10.88 -12.12 -40.59
N LEU A 386 -11.90 -11.34 -40.98
CA LEU A 386 -12.83 -11.69 -42.07
C LEU A 386 -12.14 -11.65 -43.44
N SER A 387 -11.28 -10.66 -43.68
CA SER A 387 -10.54 -10.52 -44.94
C SER A 387 -9.52 -11.65 -45.17
N GLU A 388 -8.84 -12.10 -44.12
CA GLU A 388 -7.90 -13.24 -44.17
C GLU A 388 -8.61 -14.57 -44.41
N LYS A 389 -9.84 -14.73 -43.88
CA LYS A 389 -10.67 -15.91 -44.17
C LYS A 389 -11.14 -15.93 -45.62
N SER A 390 -11.45 -14.77 -46.21
CA SER A 390 -11.89 -14.69 -47.61
C SER A 390 -10.78 -15.01 -48.61
N SER A 391 -9.53 -14.63 -48.30
CA SER A 391 -8.36 -14.85 -49.17
C SER A 391 -7.79 -16.27 -49.09
N LYS A 392 -7.94 -16.97 -47.96
CA LYS A 392 -7.64 -18.42 -47.87
C LYS A 392 -8.57 -19.30 -48.72
N GLY A 393 -9.75 -18.80 -49.12
CA GLY A 393 -10.73 -19.54 -49.93
C GLY A 393 -10.52 -19.52 -51.45
N LYS A 394 -9.67 -18.63 -51.98
CA LYS A 394 -9.46 -18.47 -53.45
C LYS A 394 -8.04 -18.86 -53.87
N LYS A 395 -7.64 -20.11 -53.61
CA LYS A 395 -6.49 -20.74 -54.28
C LYS A 395 -6.82 -22.18 -54.69
N ARG A 396 -7.66 -22.32 -55.71
CA ARG A 396 -7.68 -23.45 -56.67
C ARG A 396 -8.84 -23.23 -57.63
N LYS A 397 -8.54 -22.90 -58.89
CA LYS A 397 -9.20 -23.43 -60.09
C LYS A 397 -8.47 -22.93 -61.35
N ASP A 398 -7.73 -23.88 -61.90
CA ASP A 398 -7.60 -24.22 -63.32
C ASP A 398 -7.03 -23.18 -64.28
N LYS A 399 -5.73 -23.32 -64.54
CA LYS A 399 -5.13 -23.05 -65.85
C LYS A 399 -5.61 -24.14 -66.82
N LYS A 400 -6.62 -23.84 -67.64
CA LYS A 400 -6.83 -24.54 -68.91
C LYS A 400 -5.86 -23.94 -69.95
N LYS A 401 -5.01 -24.77 -70.53
CA LYS A 401 -4.47 -24.58 -71.87
C LYS A 401 -5.17 -25.57 -72.78
#